data_AF-A0A815K1P0-F1
#
_entry.id   AF-A0A815K1P0-F1
#
_cell.length_a   1.000
_cell.length_b   1.000
_cell.length_c   1.000
_cell.angle_alpha   90.00
_cell.angle_beta   90.00
_cell.angle_gamma   90.00
#
_symmetry.space_group_name_H-M   'P 1'
#
loop_
_entity.id
_entity.type
_entity.pdbx_description
1 polymer ?
#
loop_
_entity_poly.entity_id
_entity_poly.type
_entity_poly.pdbx_seq_one_letter_code
_entity_poly.pdbx_strand_id
1 'polypeptide(L)'
;MKHLAKFRTENKIRQQKYRENKKNCFVNKPPSSFKSRQSFSKALKKTNSLLPKCDKKKKVIIQHLAETFGLIPKSKHQRTTVQLADKLKNDVHNFYLRDDISYQLPEFQYERTRRDHWDTKPWSIFTAFLWSKGENFSFVLPSLDVTHDKFVVDSALKIVLNHIETVPNVEEINCFSDGAASQFKRLHFRNLTRIAKERKINLSWQFFATAHGKSVVDEIGGTVKRLVWSAILVGGVCRSAEDFITLAKKKTQKIILIEITRNDIDSSKTKLENLFKTAKSVPETLKMHSVKVVDEDELDFRYYSTCSQKKTITY
;
A
#
# COMPACT_ATOMS: atom_id res chain seq x y z
N MET A 1 -3.43 69.13 -41.86
CA MET A 1 -4.90 69.23 -42.03
C MET A 1 -5.56 67.95 -42.58
N LYS A 2 -5.14 67.39 -43.72
CA LYS A 2 -5.78 66.18 -44.33
C LYS A 2 -5.78 64.92 -43.44
N HIS A 3 -4.72 64.71 -42.64
CA HIS A 3 -4.59 63.54 -41.77
C HIS A 3 -5.57 63.54 -40.57
N LEU A 4 -5.88 64.72 -40.02
CA LEU A 4 -6.80 64.87 -38.89
C LEU A 4 -8.25 64.66 -39.33
N ALA A 5 -8.61 65.09 -40.54
CA ALA A 5 -9.91 64.82 -41.13
C ALA A 5 -10.13 63.32 -41.34
N LYS A 6 -9.13 62.61 -41.90
CA LYS A 6 -9.17 61.15 -42.09
C LYS A 6 -9.37 60.40 -40.76
N PHE A 7 -8.62 60.76 -39.73
CA PHE A 7 -8.75 60.17 -38.39
C PHE A 7 -10.13 60.40 -37.75
N ARG A 8 -10.71 61.60 -37.92
CA ARG A 8 -12.07 61.91 -37.42
C ARG A 8 -13.13 61.09 -38.15
N THR A 9 -12.99 60.89 -39.46
CA THR A 9 -13.91 60.07 -40.26
C THR A 9 -13.82 58.59 -39.89
N GLU A 10 -12.61 58.06 -39.72
CA GLU A 10 -12.38 56.67 -39.28
C GLU A 10 -12.97 56.42 -37.88
N ASN A 11 -12.80 57.36 -36.95
CA ASN A 11 -13.42 57.25 -35.62
C ASN A 11 -14.95 57.32 -35.65
N LYS A 12 -15.55 58.15 -36.52
CA LYS A 12 -17.01 58.15 -36.73
C LYS A 12 -17.50 56.80 -37.25
N ILE A 13 -16.84 56.25 -38.27
CA ILE A 13 -17.17 54.93 -38.83
C ILE A 13 -17.02 53.84 -37.77
N ARG A 14 -15.97 53.89 -36.94
CA ARG A 14 -15.73 52.92 -35.86
C ARG A 14 -16.81 52.98 -34.78
N GLN A 15 -17.23 54.19 -34.38
CA GLN A 15 -18.34 54.36 -33.45
C GLN A 15 -19.68 53.92 -34.04
N GLN A 16 -19.90 54.14 -35.33
CA GLN A 16 -21.11 53.69 -36.01
C GLN A 16 -21.18 52.16 -36.06
N LYS A 17 -20.08 51.48 -36.47
CA LYS A 17 -19.96 50.02 -36.40
C LYS A 17 -20.17 49.48 -34.99
N TYR A 18 -19.64 50.15 -33.96
CA TYR A 18 -19.86 49.75 -32.57
C TYR A 18 -21.34 49.84 -32.17
N ARG A 19 -22.03 50.93 -32.57
CA ARG A 19 -23.47 51.12 -32.30
C ARG A 19 -24.33 50.10 -33.05
N GLU A 20 -24.00 49.81 -34.31
CA GLU A 20 -24.66 48.80 -35.14
C GLU A 20 -24.45 47.40 -34.57
N ASN A 21 -23.23 47.04 -34.19
CA ASN A 21 -22.93 45.75 -33.54
C ASN A 21 -23.66 45.62 -32.19
N LYS A 22 -23.75 46.70 -31.41
CA LYS A 22 -24.50 46.70 -30.15
C LYS A 22 -26.00 46.49 -30.41
N LYS A 23 -26.58 47.15 -31.43
CA LYS A 23 -27.98 46.93 -31.85
C LYS A 23 -28.21 45.49 -32.34
N ASN A 24 -27.32 44.95 -33.18
CA ASN A 24 -27.40 43.58 -33.68
C ASN A 24 -27.30 42.53 -32.55
N CYS A 25 -26.52 42.80 -31.49
CA CYS A 25 -26.45 41.96 -30.30
C CYS A 25 -27.75 41.90 -29.49
N PHE A 26 -28.65 42.88 -29.63
CA PHE A 26 -29.96 42.88 -28.97
C PHE A 26 -31.05 42.15 -29.79
N VAL A 27 -30.91 42.12 -31.12
CA VAL A 27 -31.89 41.48 -32.02
C VAL A 27 -31.71 39.96 -32.08
N ASN A 28 -30.49 39.44 -31.87
CA ASN A 28 -30.17 38.02 -32.03
C ASN A 28 -30.00 37.25 -30.69
N LYS A 29 -30.69 37.65 -29.62
CA LYS A 29 -30.72 36.82 -28.40
C LYS A 29 -31.88 35.84 -28.49
N PRO A 30 -31.64 34.52 -28.32
CA PRO A 30 -32.74 33.58 -28.18
C PRO A 30 -33.63 34.02 -27.01
N PRO A 31 -34.94 33.79 -27.08
CA PRO A 31 -35.85 34.17 -26.01
C PRO A 31 -35.37 33.51 -24.72
N SER A 32 -34.96 34.34 -23.76
CA SER A 32 -34.63 33.89 -22.41
C SER A 32 -35.93 33.37 -21.79
N SER A 33 -35.95 32.10 -21.40
CA SER A 33 -37.07 31.50 -20.65
C SER A 33 -37.33 32.19 -19.30
N PHE A 34 -36.39 33.02 -18.84
CA PHE A 34 -36.51 33.86 -17.66
C PHE A 34 -36.98 35.28 -18.01
N LYS A 35 -37.96 35.79 -17.25
CA LYS A 35 -38.58 37.12 -17.42
C LYS A 35 -37.58 38.29 -17.34
N SER A 36 -36.48 38.13 -16.60
CA SER A 36 -35.42 39.15 -16.48
C SER A 36 -34.05 38.56 -16.16
N ARG A 37 -32.97 39.29 -16.46
CA ARG A 37 -31.59 38.89 -16.10
C ARG A 37 -31.40 38.71 -14.59
N GLN A 38 -32.12 39.50 -13.79
CA GLN A 38 -32.10 39.38 -12.33
C GLN A 38 -32.75 38.07 -11.88
N SER A 39 -33.85 37.66 -12.51
CA SER A 39 -34.51 36.38 -12.19
C SER A 39 -33.64 35.17 -12.52
N PHE A 40 -32.95 35.18 -13.68
CA PHE A 40 -31.94 34.16 -14.02
C PHE A 40 -30.81 34.09 -13.00
N SER A 41 -30.26 35.24 -12.60
CA SER A 41 -29.14 35.29 -11.64
C SER A 41 -29.53 34.76 -10.26
N LYS A 42 -30.76 35.04 -9.80
CA LYS A 42 -31.32 34.50 -8.55
C LYS A 42 -31.48 32.98 -8.64
N ALA A 43 -32.02 32.46 -9.74
CA ALA A 43 -32.15 31.03 -9.97
C ALA A 43 -30.78 30.33 -9.95
N LEU A 44 -29.80 30.88 -10.66
CA LEU A 44 -28.44 30.33 -10.74
C LEU A 44 -27.74 30.29 -9.37
N LYS A 45 -27.96 31.31 -8.52
CA LYS A 45 -27.42 31.34 -7.16
C LYS A 45 -28.02 30.23 -6.29
N LYS A 46 -29.34 29.99 -6.39
CA LYS A 46 -30.04 28.92 -5.67
C LYS A 46 -29.57 27.54 -6.12
N THR A 47 -29.38 27.33 -7.42
CA THR A 47 -28.87 26.06 -7.96
C THR A 47 -27.43 25.81 -7.52
N ASN A 48 -26.58 26.84 -7.52
CA ASN A 48 -25.19 26.69 -7.06
C ASN A 48 -25.06 26.33 -5.58
N SER A 49 -25.99 26.79 -4.72
CA SER A 49 -26.02 26.38 -3.31
C SER A 49 -26.45 24.93 -3.08
N LEU A 50 -27.15 24.33 -4.04
CA LEU A 50 -27.61 22.93 -3.96
C LEU A 50 -26.57 21.94 -4.51
N LEU A 51 -25.55 22.41 -5.24
CA LEU A 51 -24.49 21.57 -5.77
C LEU A 51 -23.43 21.25 -4.70
N PRO A 52 -22.72 20.10 -4.81
CA PRO A 52 -21.65 19.75 -3.88
C PRO A 52 -20.54 20.81 -3.80
N LYS A 53 -19.92 20.95 -2.62
CA LYS A 53 -18.77 21.84 -2.38
C LYS A 53 -17.49 21.41 -3.13
N CYS A 54 -17.34 20.12 -3.43
CA CYS A 54 -16.17 19.57 -4.14
C CYS A 54 -16.29 19.79 -5.66
N ASP A 55 -15.32 20.48 -6.27
CA ASP A 55 -15.34 20.83 -7.70
C ASP A 55 -15.41 19.63 -8.64
N LYS A 56 -14.73 18.53 -8.30
CA LYS A 56 -14.77 17.29 -9.09
C LYS A 56 -16.18 16.70 -9.14
N LYS A 57 -16.86 16.65 -7.98
CA LYS A 57 -18.24 16.15 -7.89
C LYS A 57 -19.23 17.06 -8.61
N LYS A 58 -19.05 18.39 -8.45
CA LYS A 58 -19.84 19.39 -9.16
C LYS A 58 -19.74 19.23 -10.68
N LYS A 59 -18.52 19.04 -11.21
CA LYS A 59 -18.28 18.85 -12.65
C LYS A 59 -19.00 17.62 -13.21
N VAL A 60 -18.90 16.48 -12.51
CA VAL A 60 -19.54 15.22 -12.94
C VAL A 60 -21.07 15.36 -12.99
N ILE A 61 -21.67 15.98 -11.97
CA ILE A 61 -23.13 16.17 -11.92
C ILE A 61 -23.60 17.08 -13.05
N ILE A 62 -22.89 18.20 -13.29
CA ILE A 62 -23.23 19.13 -14.39
C ILE A 62 -23.11 18.43 -15.74
N GLN A 63 -22.06 17.64 -15.95
CA GLN A 63 -21.87 16.85 -17.17
C GLN A 63 -23.02 15.87 -17.39
N HIS A 64 -23.43 15.15 -16.34
CA HIS A 64 -24.52 14.19 -16.44
C HIS A 64 -25.88 14.85 -16.69
N LEU A 65 -26.14 16.00 -16.07
CA LEU A 65 -27.33 16.80 -16.35
C LEU A 65 -27.32 17.30 -17.81
N ALA A 66 -26.18 17.78 -18.31
CA ALA A 66 -26.05 18.21 -19.70
C ALA A 66 -26.29 17.05 -20.70
N GLU A 67 -25.82 15.84 -20.39
CA GLU A 67 -26.11 14.62 -21.16
C GLU A 67 -27.59 14.21 -21.09
N THR A 68 -28.25 14.44 -19.95
CA THR A 68 -29.67 14.11 -19.73
C THR A 68 -30.59 15.04 -20.52
N PHE A 69 -30.27 16.34 -20.54
CA PHE A 69 -31.00 17.35 -21.31
C PHE A 69 -30.56 17.44 -22.79
N GLY A 70 -29.71 16.51 -23.25
CA GLY A 70 -29.29 16.43 -24.66
C GLY A 70 -28.41 17.59 -25.13
N LEU A 71 -27.80 18.34 -24.22
CA LEU A 71 -26.88 19.45 -24.53
C LEU A 71 -25.48 18.96 -24.95
N ILE A 72 -25.11 17.75 -24.52
CA ILE A 72 -23.87 17.07 -24.88
C ILE A 72 -24.24 15.66 -25.37
N PRO A 73 -23.67 15.18 -26.48
CA PRO A 73 -23.89 13.81 -26.91
C PRO A 73 -23.43 12.85 -25.82
N LYS A 74 -24.30 11.91 -25.42
CA LYS A 74 -23.90 10.82 -24.54
C LYS A 74 -22.73 10.09 -25.19
N SER A 75 -21.60 10.01 -24.48
CA SER A 75 -20.51 9.12 -24.85
C SER A 75 -21.12 7.73 -25.10
N LYS A 76 -21.12 7.29 -26.36
CA LYS A 76 -21.36 5.89 -26.67
C LYS A 76 -20.14 5.17 -26.10
N HIS A 77 -20.23 4.70 -24.87
CA HIS A 77 -19.33 3.64 -24.42
C HIS A 77 -19.56 2.48 -25.40
N GLN A 78 -18.67 2.36 -26.38
CA GLN A 78 -18.49 1.09 -27.06
C GLN A 78 -18.02 0.14 -25.96
N ARG A 79 -18.96 -0.58 -25.35
CA ARG A 79 -18.64 -1.88 -24.78
C ARG A 79 -18.17 -2.69 -25.97
N THR A 80 -16.85 -2.76 -26.15
CA THR A 80 -16.26 -3.83 -26.93
C THR A 80 -16.69 -5.12 -26.26
N THR A 81 -17.76 -5.72 -26.76
CA THR A 81 -18.03 -7.15 -26.66
C THR A 81 -17.03 -7.91 -27.53
N VAL A 82 -15.74 -7.55 -27.44
CA VAL A 82 -14.69 -8.43 -27.94
C VAL A 82 -14.65 -9.52 -26.90
N GLN A 83 -15.39 -10.61 -27.16
CA GLN A 83 -15.18 -11.84 -26.45
C GLN A 83 -13.70 -12.15 -26.58
N LEU A 84 -13.00 -12.26 -25.44
CA LEU A 84 -11.60 -12.67 -25.46
C LEU A 84 -11.53 -13.97 -26.28
N ALA A 85 -10.59 -14.01 -27.24
CA ALA A 85 -10.35 -15.21 -28.02
C ALA A 85 -10.18 -16.40 -27.07
N ASP A 86 -10.78 -17.54 -27.38
CA ASP A 86 -10.73 -18.70 -26.49
C ASP A 86 -9.29 -19.19 -26.29
N LYS A 87 -8.41 -18.93 -27.25
CA LYS A 87 -6.96 -19.11 -27.10
C LYS A 87 -6.40 -18.26 -25.95
N LEU A 88 -6.73 -16.98 -25.87
CA LEU A 88 -6.27 -16.10 -24.79
C LEU A 88 -6.87 -16.51 -23.44
N LYS A 89 -8.14 -16.93 -23.40
CA LYS A 89 -8.74 -17.49 -22.17
C LYS A 89 -8.03 -18.76 -21.74
N ASN A 90 -7.74 -19.66 -22.67
CA ASN A 90 -7.00 -20.89 -22.40
C ASN A 90 -5.55 -20.61 -22.01
N ASP A 91 -4.89 -19.63 -22.62
CA ASP A 91 -3.51 -19.25 -22.27
C ASP A 91 -3.47 -18.65 -20.85
N VAL A 92 -4.44 -17.81 -20.49
CA VAL A 92 -4.60 -17.28 -19.13
C VAL A 92 -4.94 -18.40 -18.15
N HIS A 93 -5.86 -19.29 -18.51
CA HIS A 93 -6.23 -20.44 -17.68
C HIS A 93 -5.04 -21.39 -17.47
N ASN A 94 -4.32 -21.73 -18.54
CA ASN A 94 -3.11 -22.55 -18.50
C ASN A 94 -1.96 -21.87 -17.76
N PHE A 95 -1.88 -20.54 -17.81
CA PHE A 95 -0.93 -19.76 -17.02
C PHE A 95 -1.23 -19.84 -15.52
N TYR A 96 -2.49 -19.88 -15.11
CA TYR A 96 -2.85 -20.07 -13.69
C TYR A 96 -2.86 -21.54 -13.23
N LEU A 97 -3.03 -22.49 -14.15
CA LEU A 97 -2.90 -23.93 -13.89
C LEU A 97 -1.46 -24.42 -13.86
N ARG A 98 -0.52 -23.63 -14.37
CA ARG A 98 0.91 -23.89 -14.33
C ARG A 98 1.37 -24.07 -12.88
N ASP A 99 2.00 -25.21 -12.60
CA ASP A 99 2.44 -25.58 -11.24
C ASP A 99 3.45 -24.58 -10.65
N ASP A 100 4.19 -23.85 -11.48
CA ASP A 100 5.10 -22.79 -11.03
C ASP A 100 4.40 -21.53 -10.50
N ILE A 101 3.10 -21.35 -10.81
CA ILE A 101 2.29 -20.18 -10.46
C ILE A 101 1.13 -20.55 -9.50
N SER A 102 0.58 -21.77 -9.61
CA SER A 102 -0.59 -22.23 -8.84
C SER A 102 -0.38 -22.30 -7.32
N TYR A 103 0.87 -22.24 -6.85
CA TYR A 103 1.20 -22.15 -5.42
C TYR A 103 0.75 -20.84 -4.74
N GLN A 104 0.19 -19.87 -5.48
CA GLN A 104 -0.34 -18.61 -4.95
C GLN A 104 -1.87 -18.56 -4.86
N LEU A 105 -2.60 -19.60 -5.29
CA LEU A 105 -4.06 -19.66 -5.21
C LEU A 105 -4.52 -20.20 -3.84
N PRO A 106 -5.25 -19.42 -3.02
CA PRO A 106 -5.66 -19.85 -1.68
C PRO A 106 -6.67 -21.02 -1.66
N GLU A 107 -7.44 -21.23 -2.73
CA GLU A 107 -8.62 -22.10 -2.68
C GLU A 107 -8.44 -23.49 -3.32
N PHE A 108 -7.51 -23.68 -4.27
CA PHE A 108 -7.43 -24.94 -5.04
C PHE A 108 -6.44 -25.98 -4.49
N GLN A 109 -5.61 -25.65 -3.50
CA GLN A 109 -4.68 -26.59 -2.86
C GLN A 109 -5.10 -27.03 -1.44
N TYR A 110 -6.32 -26.71 -1.01
CA TYR A 110 -6.80 -27.19 0.30
C TYR A 110 -7.13 -28.70 0.31
N GLU A 111 -7.31 -29.36 -0.84
CA GLU A 111 -7.77 -30.77 -0.85
C GLU A 111 -6.69 -31.81 -1.18
N ARG A 112 -5.75 -31.52 -2.09
CA ARG A 112 -4.74 -32.51 -2.52
C ARG A 112 -3.58 -32.61 -1.52
N THR A 113 -3.17 -31.48 -0.95
CA THR A 113 -2.15 -31.41 0.11
C THR A 113 -2.71 -31.90 1.46
N ARG A 114 -4.03 -31.81 1.70
CA ARG A 114 -4.63 -32.20 2.98
C ARG A 114 -4.71 -33.71 3.14
N ARG A 115 -4.98 -34.45 2.04
CA ARG A 115 -5.19 -35.90 2.06
C ARG A 115 -3.99 -36.73 2.53
N ASP A 116 -2.76 -36.25 2.33
CA ASP A 116 -1.52 -36.90 2.78
C ASP A 116 -0.87 -36.24 4.02
N HIS A 117 -1.45 -35.14 4.56
CA HIS A 117 -0.82 -34.30 5.60
C HIS A 117 -1.59 -34.23 6.92
N TRP A 118 -2.60 -35.05 7.14
CA TRP A 118 -3.40 -35.00 8.37
C TRP A 118 -2.61 -35.30 9.66
N ASP A 119 -1.45 -35.97 9.58
CA ASP A 119 -0.56 -36.26 10.71
C ASP A 119 0.70 -35.38 10.79
N THR A 120 0.93 -34.49 9.82
CA THR A 120 2.12 -33.61 9.84
C THR A 120 1.81 -32.29 10.51
N LYS A 121 2.54 -31.99 11.59
CA LYS A 121 2.45 -30.72 12.31
C LYS A 121 2.79 -29.56 11.35
N PRO A 122 1.92 -28.56 11.17
CA PRO A 122 2.19 -27.44 10.29
C PRO A 122 3.36 -26.60 10.85
N TRP A 123 4.15 -26.01 9.95
CA TRP A 123 5.20 -25.05 10.25
C TRP A 123 4.90 -23.68 9.64
N SER A 124 5.55 -22.64 10.16
CA SER A 124 5.49 -21.29 9.61
C SER A 124 6.86 -20.87 9.07
N ILE A 125 6.86 -19.89 8.17
CA ILE A 125 8.08 -19.28 7.66
C ILE A 125 7.94 -17.77 7.80
N PHE A 126 8.83 -17.18 8.59
CA PHE A 126 9.03 -15.74 8.60
C PHE A 126 10.11 -15.39 7.58
N THR A 127 9.93 -14.32 6.83
CA THR A 127 10.88 -13.89 5.81
C THR A 127 11.22 -12.42 6.03
N ALA A 128 12.46 -12.04 5.74
CA ALA A 128 12.91 -10.66 5.85
C ALA A 128 13.96 -10.37 4.77
N PHE A 129 14.10 -9.09 4.44
CA PHE A 129 15.12 -8.62 3.53
C PHE A 129 15.79 -7.38 4.12
N LEU A 130 17.11 -7.37 4.09
CA LEU A 130 17.93 -6.27 4.58
C LEU A 130 18.65 -5.62 3.40
N TRP A 131 18.32 -4.36 3.14
CA TRP A 131 19.10 -3.50 2.26
C TRP A 131 20.19 -2.80 3.06
N SER A 132 21.45 -2.97 2.68
CA SER A 132 22.57 -2.22 3.25
C SER A 132 23.36 -1.50 2.15
N LYS A 133 24.19 -0.53 2.53
CA LYS A 133 25.05 0.21 1.60
C LYS A 133 26.25 -0.65 1.19
N GLY A 134 26.00 -1.66 0.36
CA GLY A 134 27.02 -2.55 -0.18
C GLY A 134 26.44 -3.91 -0.55
N GLU A 135 25.86 -4.59 0.44
CA GLU A 135 25.29 -5.93 0.26
C GLU A 135 23.82 -6.00 0.69
N ASN A 136 23.11 -6.96 0.12
CA ASN A 136 21.73 -7.25 0.45
C ASN A 136 21.62 -8.66 1.02
N PHE A 137 20.85 -8.81 2.09
CA PHE A 137 20.71 -10.08 2.79
C PHE A 137 19.26 -10.54 2.76
N SER A 138 19.04 -11.77 2.31
CA SER A 138 17.73 -12.42 2.31
C SER A 138 17.65 -13.41 3.47
N PHE A 139 16.60 -13.31 4.29
CA PHE A 139 16.39 -14.18 5.44
C PHE A 139 15.13 -15.02 5.26
N VAL A 140 15.27 -16.30 5.59
CA VAL A 140 14.17 -17.24 5.73
C VAL A 140 14.30 -17.94 7.07
N LEU A 141 13.30 -17.71 7.92
CA LEU A 141 13.29 -18.12 9.31
C LEU A 141 12.12 -19.09 9.54
N PRO A 142 12.30 -20.40 9.31
CA PRO A 142 11.26 -21.38 9.55
C PRO A 142 11.06 -21.60 11.06
N SER A 143 9.84 -21.94 11.46
CA SER A 143 9.50 -22.29 12.83
C SER A 143 8.41 -23.36 12.89
N LEU A 144 8.45 -24.22 13.91
CA LEU A 144 7.37 -25.15 14.22
C LEU A 144 6.17 -24.48 14.91
N ASP A 145 6.28 -23.20 15.24
CA ASP A 145 5.19 -22.40 15.79
C ASP A 145 4.39 -21.75 14.65
N VAL A 146 3.06 -21.94 14.66
CA VAL A 146 2.13 -21.42 13.65
C VAL A 146 1.17 -20.37 14.22
N THR A 147 1.43 -19.87 15.43
CA THR A 147 0.57 -18.86 16.08
C THR A 147 0.62 -17.51 15.39
N HIS A 148 1.66 -17.26 14.58
CA HIS A 148 1.85 -16.01 13.82
C HIS A 148 1.65 -14.77 14.70
N ASP A 149 2.21 -14.79 15.90
CA ASP A 149 2.03 -13.75 16.89
C ASP A 149 3.25 -12.80 17.00
N LYS A 150 3.10 -11.79 17.86
CA LYS A 150 4.13 -10.79 18.14
C LYS A 150 5.43 -11.36 18.71
N PHE A 151 5.39 -12.51 19.40
CA PHE A 151 6.57 -13.09 20.01
C PHE A 151 7.44 -13.78 18.95
N VAL A 152 6.80 -14.40 17.96
CA VAL A 152 7.50 -14.89 16.75
C VAL A 152 8.14 -13.73 16.00
N VAL A 153 7.43 -12.61 15.82
CA VAL A 153 7.98 -11.41 15.16
C VAL A 153 9.19 -10.84 15.91
N ASP A 154 9.12 -10.72 17.24
CA ASP A 154 10.25 -10.23 18.05
C ASP A 154 11.46 -11.18 18.00
N SER A 155 11.22 -12.50 17.99
CA SER A 155 12.27 -13.50 17.84
C SER A 155 12.95 -13.40 16.47
N ALA A 156 12.16 -13.27 15.41
CA ALA A 156 12.67 -13.04 14.06
C ALA A 156 13.46 -11.72 13.95
N LEU A 157 12.93 -10.65 14.53
CA LEU A 157 13.57 -9.34 14.54
C LEU A 157 14.91 -9.38 15.27
N LYS A 158 15.02 -10.09 16.40
CA LYS A 158 16.30 -10.29 17.11
C LYS A 158 17.35 -10.95 16.23
N ILE A 159 16.99 -12.00 15.49
CA ILE A 159 17.91 -12.68 14.56
C ILE A 159 18.41 -11.70 13.49
N VAL A 160 17.50 -10.96 12.87
CA VAL A 160 17.85 -9.96 11.84
C VAL A 160 18.72 -8.86 12.42
N LEU A 161 18.36 -8.32 13.58
CA LEU A 161 19.13 -7.27 14.26
C LEU A 161 20.52 -7.75 14.68
N ASN A 162 20.68 -8.99 15.13
CA ASN A 162 22.01 -9.55 15.43
C ASN A 162 22.88 -9.65 14.17
N HIS A 163 22.27 -9.96 13.02
CA HIS A 163 23.01 -9.93 11.76
C HIS A 163 23.42 -8.51 11.35
N ILE A 164 22.58 -7.50 11.62
CA ILE A 164 22.90 -6.09 11.33
C ILE A 164 24.16 -5.63 12.08
N GLU A 165 24.49 -6.19 13.24
CA GLU A 165 25.74 -5.86 13.96
C GLU A 165 27.01 -6.28 13.19
N THR A 166 26.88 -7.19 12.22
CA THR A 166 28.00 -7.56 11.34
C THR A 166 28.22 -6.53 10.22
N VAL A 167 27.25 -5.64 9.99
CA VAL A 167 27.34 -4.55 9.01
C VAL A 167 28.04 -3.36 9.67
N PRO A 168 29.15 -2.85 9.12
CA PRO A 168 29.89 -1.76 9.74
C PRO A 168 29.13 -0.42 9.65
N ASN A 169 29.25 0.40 10.71
CA ASN A 169 28.79 1.80 10.76
C ASN A 169 27.28 2.00 10.50
N VAL A 170 26.42 1.18 11.11
CA VAL A 170 24.95 1.35 11.01
C VAL A 170 24.48 2.43 11.99
N GLU A 171 24.04 3.58 11.46
CA GLU A 171 23.49 4.69 12.24
C GLU A 171 21.96 4.71 12.29
N GLU A 172 21.30 4.21 11.24
CA GLU A 172 19.85 4.24 11.08
C GLU A 172 19.30 2.92 10.53
N ILE A 173 18.19 2.45 11.11
CA ILE A 173 17.42 1.31 10.64
C ILE A 173 16.01 1.80 10.27
N ASN A 174 15.62 1.52 9.02
CA ASN A 174 14.29 1.81 8.49
C ASN A 174 13.56 0.49 8.20
N CYS A 175 12.66 0.11 9.09
CA CYS A 175 11.86 -1.10 8.97
C CYS A 175 10.62 -0.87 8.10
N PHE A 176 10.24 -1.87 7.29
CA PHE A 176 9.01 -1.88 6.50
C PHE A 176 8.29 -3.20 6.72
N SER A 177 7.01 -3.17 7.07
CA SER A 177 6.21 -4.38 7.26
C SER A 177 4.75 -4.18 6.88
N ASP A 178 3.99 -5.27 6.83
CA ASP A 178 2.54 -5.18 6.72
C ASP A 178 1.92 -4.47 7.93
N GLY A 179 0.72 -3.93 7.71
CA GLY A 179 -0.06 -3.19 8.70
C GLY A 179 -0.77 -4.08 9.73
N ALA A 180 -0.55 -5.40 9.73
CA ALA A 180 -1.20 -6.36 10.60
C ALA A 180 -1.00 -6.03 12.08
N ALA A 181 -2.07 -5.58 12.74
CA ALA A 181 -1.96 -4.93 14.04
C ALA A 181 -1.60 -5.88 15.18
N SER A 182 -2.05 -7.13 15.11
CA SER A 182 -1.73 -8.20 16.09
C SER A 182 -0.25 -8.60 16.07
N GLN A 183 0.39 -8.46 14.90
CA GLN A 183 1.78 -8.85 14.68
C GLN A 183 2.72 -7.67 14.87
N PHE A 184 2.51 -6.55 14.18
CA PHE A 184 3.52 -5.51 14.05
C PHE A 184 3.23 -4.19 14.79
N LYS A 185 1.95 -3.86 15.10
CA LYS A 185 1.60 -2.51 15.61
C LYS A 185 1.29 -2.41 17.10
N ARG A 186 0.42 -3.26 17.65
CA ARG A 186 -0.20 -3.00 18.98
C ARG A 186 0.79 -2.99 20.15
N LEU A 187 1.86 -3.77 20.05
CA LEU A 187 2.73 -4.08 21.20
C LEU A 187 4.22 -3.90 20.91
N HIS A 188 4.60 -3.59 19.68
CA HIS A 188 6.01 -3.41 19.32
C HIS A 188 6.55 -2.03 19.68
N PHE A 189 5.74 -0.98 19.79
CA PHE A 189 6.26 0.40 19.91
C PHE A 189 7.14 0.64 21.14
N ARG A 190 6.76 0.12 22.32
CA ARG A 190 7.62 0.17 23.51
C ARG A 190 8.88 -0.68 23.36
N ASN A 191 8.79 -1.78 22.63
CA ASN A 191 9.95 -2.61 22.30
C ASN A 191 10.90 -1.89 21.33
N LEU A 192 10.37 -1.06 20.40
CA LEU A 192 11.19 -0.27 19.48
C LEU A 192 12.06 0.75 20.21
N THR A 193 11.52 1.48 21.18
CA THR A 193 12.31 2.47 21.93
C THR A 193 13.43 1.78 22.73
N ARG A 194 13.13 0.62 23.34
CA ARG A 194 14.13 -0.24 24.00
C ARG A 194 15.23 -0.68 23.03
N ILE A 195 14.87 -1.22 21.86
CA ILE A 195 15.84 -1.67 20.84
C ILE A 195 16.73 -0.51 20.39
N ALA A 196 16.14 0.65 20.11
CA ALA A 196 16.87 1.85 19.69
C ALA A 196 17.89 2.29 20.77
N LYS A 197 17.49 2.28 22.05
CA LYS A 197 18.37 2.60 23.18
C LYS A 197 19.50 1.58 23.36
N GLU A 198 19.17 0.30 23.42
CA GLU A 198 20.15 -0.78 23.66
C GLU A 198 21.24 -0.81 22.59
N ARG A 199 20.86 -0.57 21.34
CA ARG A 199 21.75 -0.63 20.19
C ARG A 199 22.31 0.72 19.77
N LYS A 200 21.87 1.82 20.39
CA LYS A 200 22.26 3.20 20.07
C LYS A 200 22.09 3.55 18.58
N ILE A 201 20.94 3.18 18.02
CA ILE A 201 20.60 3.35 16.61
C ILE A 201 19.34 4.19 16.43
N ASN A 202 19.28 4.97 15.36
CA ASN A 202 18.06 5.65 14.96
C ASN A 202 17.10 4.61 14.33
N LEU A 203 15.90 4.47 14.90
CA LEU A 203 14.95 3.45 14.45
C LEU A 203 13.66 4.09 13.95
N SER A 204 13.28 3.78 12.71
CA SER A 204 11.98 4.09 12.14
C SER A 204 11.30 2.85 11.59
N TRP A 205 9.97 2.81 11.64
CA TRP A 205 9.16 1.72 11.14
C TRP A 205 7.98 2.25 10.33
N GLN A 206 7.88 1.79 9.09
CA GLN A 206 6.83 2.10 8.14
C GLN A 206 5.90 0.89 7.97
N PHE A 207 4.59 1.14 7.93
CA PHE A 207 3.57 0.10 7.82
C PHE A 207 2.75 0.28 6.55
N PHE A 208 2.72 -0.77 5.73
CA PHE A 208 1.82 -0.86 4.58
C PHE A 208 0.36 -1.05 5.03
N ALA A 209 -0.57 -0.93 4.07
CA ALA A 209 -1.95 -1.30 4.31
C ALA A 209 -2.06 -2.82 4.49
N THR A 210 -2.81 -3.25 5.51
CA THR A 210 -3.01 -4.66 5.85
C THR A 210 -3.39 -5.48 4.62
N ALA A 211 -2.70 -6.60 4.41
CA ALA A 211 -2.93 -7.53 3.29
C ALA A 211 -2.78 -6.94 1.87
N HIS A 212 -2.17 -5.75 1.75
CA HIS A 212 -2.05 -5.05 0.46
C HIS A 212 -0.60 -4.81 0.00
N GLY A 213 0.38 -5.47 0.63
CA GLY A 213 1.77 -5.43 0.18
C GLY A 213 2.20 -6.78 -0.39
N LYS A 214 2.41 -6.87 -1.71
CA LYS A 214 3.37 -7.85 -2.25
C LYS A 214 4.74 -7.20 -2.16
N SER A 215 5.67 -7.88 -1.54
CA SER A 215 7.00 -7.37 -1.26
C SER A 215 8.06 -8.37 -1.69
N VAL A 216 9.32 -7.92 -1.72
CA VAL A 216 10.49 -8.80 -1.97
C VAL A 216 10.50 -9.98 -1.00
N VAL A 217 9.97 -9.78 0.20
CA VAL A 217 9.87 -10.78 1.26
C VAL A 217 8.99 -11.98 0.84
N ASP A 218 7.88 -11.73 0.12
CA ASP A 218 7.02 -12.79 -0.42
C ASP A 218 7.73 -13.63 -1.49
N GLU A 219 8.54 -12.98 -2.33
CA GLU A 219 9.32 -13.65 -3.38
C GLU A 219 10.42 -14.54 -2.80
N ILE A 220 11.09 -14.10 -1.72
CA ILE A 220 12.07 -14.91 -1.00
C ILE A 220 11.40 -16.17 -0.45
N GLY A 221 10.26 -16.02 0.21
CA GLY A 221 9.49 -17.13 0.76
C GLY A 221 9.05 -18.11 -0.32
N GLY A 222 8.51 -17.61 -1.44
CA GLY A 222 8.13 -18.42 -2.59
C GLY A 222 9.32 -19.14 -3.23
N THR A 223 10.46 -18.46 -3.36
CA THR A 223 11.69 -19.03 -3.94
C THR A 223 12.22 -20.18 -3.10
N VAL A 224 12.33 -20.03 -1.78
CA VAL A 224 12.81 -21.13 -0.92
C VAL A 224 11.84 -22.30 -0.90
N LYS A 225 10.53 -22.04 -0.84
CA LYS A 225 9.51 -23.10 -0.97
C LYS A 225 9.68 -23.88 -2.26
N ARG A 226 9.87 -23.19 -3.40
CA ARG A 226 10.09 -23.82 -4.70
C ARG A 226 11.38 -24.63 -4.74
N LEU A 227 12.48 -24.15 -4.14
CA LEU A 227 13.75 -24.88 -4.08
C LEU A 227 13.64 -26.17 -3.27
N VAL A 228 13.01 -26.11 -2.09
CA VAL A 228 12.77 -27.27 -1.24
C VAL A 228 11.82 -28.25 -1.94
N TRP A 229 10.73 -27.76 -2.53
CA TRP A 229 9.80 -28.58 -3.29
C TRP A 229 10.48 -29.32 -4.44
N SER A 230 11.32 -28.62 -5.20
CA SER A 230 12.09 -29.24 -6.29
C SER A 230 13.04 -30.33 -5.76
N ALA A 231 13.58 -30.17 -4.55
CA ALA A 231 14.40 -31.19 -3.91
C ALA A 231 13.57 -32.41 -3.47
N ILE A 232 12.34 -32.20 -3.01
CA ILE A 232 11.41 -33.28 -2.65
C ILE A 232 11.02 -34.09 -3.89
N LEU A 233 10.72 -33.42 -5.01
CA LEU A 233 10.33 -34.08 -6.27
C LEU A 233 11.39 -35.06 -6.81
N VAL A 234 12.68 -34.82 -6.52
CA VAL A 234 13.78 -35.70 -6.92
C VAL A 234 14.13 -36.76 -5.85
N GLY A 235 13.26 -36.97 -4.86
CA GLY A 235 13.41 -37.98 -3.81
C GLY A 235 13.92 -37.45 -2.47
N GLY A 236 14.00 -36.13 -2.29
CA GLY A 236 14.30 -35.52 -1.00
C GLY A 236 13.18 -35.72 0.01
N VAL A 237 13.52 -35.82 1.30
CA VAL A 237 12.57 -35.98 2.40
C VAL A 237 12.61 -34.74 3.27
N CYS A 238 11.44 -34.15 3.55
CA CYS A 238 11.29 -32.95 4.37
C CYS A 238 10.21 -33.22 5.44
N ARG A 239 10.63 -33.52 6.67
CA ARG A 239 9.73 -33.87 7.79
C ARG A 239 9.83 -32.89 8.96
N SER A 240 10.88 -32.08 9.01
CA SER A 240 11.14 -31.10 10.07
C SER A 240 11.63 -29.75 9.51
N ALA A 241 11.62 -28.71 10.34
CA ALA A 241 12.20 -27.41 9.98
C ALA A 241 13.71 -27.54 9.70
N GLU A 242 14.40 -28.45 10.38
CA GLU A 242 15.79 -28.78 10.14
C GLU A 242 16.01 -29.43 8.75
N ASP A 243 15.14 -30.36 8.34
CA ASP A 243 15.18 -30.93 6.99
C ASP A 243 14.94 -29.84 5.94
N PHE A 244 13.97 -28.95 6.19
CA PHE A 244 13.67 -27.84 5.30
C PHE A 244 14.91 -26.94 5.11
N ILE A 245 15.56 -26.56 6.21
CA ILE A 245 16.80 -25.77 6.18
C ILE A 245 17.90 -26.52 5.43
N THR A 246 18.07 -27.82 5.70
CA THR A 246 19.10 -28.64 5.09
C THR A 246 18.91 -28.76 3.58
N LEU A 247 17.68 -29.02 3.13
CA LEU A 247 17.34 -29.07 1.71
C LEU A 247 17.51 -27.71 1.04
N ALA A 248 17.08 -26.63 1.69
CA ALA A 248 17.23 -25.27 1.17
C ALA A 248 18.71 -24.88 1.04
N LYS A 249 19.54 -25.13 2.07
CA LYS A 249 20.98 -24.84 2.07
C LYS A 249 21.75 -25.59 0.98
N LYS A 250 21.33 -26.83 0.65
CA LYS A 250 21.89 -27.58 -0.49
C LYS A 250 21.62 -26.92 -1.85
N LYS A 251 20.55 -26.10 -1.95
CA LYS A 251 20.11 -25.45 -3.19
C LYS A 251 20.49 -23.97 -3.27
N THR A 252 20.73 -23.29 -2.15
CA THR A 252 21.12 -21.89 -2.12
C THR A 252 22.05 -21.56 -0.95
N GLN A 253 23.08 -20.78 -1.23
CA GLN A 253 23.97 -20.18 -0.23
C GLN A 253 23.71 -18.67 -0.03
N LYS A 254 22.89 -18.06 -0.90
CA LYS A 254 22.61 -16.62 -0.89
C LYS A 254 21.54 -16.22 0.13
N ILE A 255 20.79 -17.18 0.64
CA ILE A 255 19.67 -16.96 1.56
C ILE A 255 20.09 -17.47 2.94
N ILE A 256 20.04 -16.59 3.93
CA ILE A 256 20.31 -16.89 5.33
C ILE A 256 19.12 -17.68 5.88
N LEU A 257 19.39 -18.93 6.29
CA LEU A 257 18.41 -19.88 6.77
C LEU A 257 18.71 -20.23 8.24
N ILE A 258 17.88 -19.72 9.15
CA ILE A 258 18.03 -19.88 10.60
C ILE A 258 16.67 -20.25 11.20
N GLU A 259 16.60 -21.35 11.94
CA GLU A 259 15.37 -21.76 12.62
C GLU A 259 15.03 -20.82 13.78
N ILE A 260 13.75 -20.46 13.93
CA ILE A 260 13.24 -19.86 15.16
C ILE A 260 12.72 -21.01 16.04
N THR A 261 13.46 -21.30 17.09
CA THR A 261 13.12 -22.37 18.03
C THR A 261 12.04 -21.93 19.00
N ARG A 262 11.42 -22.91 19.67
CA ARG A 262 10.46 -22.62 20.74
C ARG A 262 11.10 -21.85 21.90
N ASN A 263 12.37 -22.13 22.22
CA ASN A 263 13.10 -21.42 23.26
C ASN A 263 13.28 -19.94 22.91
N ASP A 264 13.52 -19.62 21.63
CA ASP A 264 13.63 -18.22 21.18
C ASP A 264 12.30 -17.48 21.41
N ILE A 265 11.19 -18.11 21.04
CA ILE A 265 9.83 -17.57 21.19
C ILE A 265 9.48 -17.40 22.67
N ASP A 266 9.73 -18.41 23.50
CA ASP A 266 9.46 -18.35 24.94
C ASP A 266 10.30 -17.26 25.62
N SER A 267 11.57 -17.10 25.23
CA SER A 267 12.43 -16.01 25.72
C SER A 267 11.89 -14.63 25.35
N SER A 268 11.39 -14.49 24.11
CA SER A 268 10.76 -13.27 23.60
C SER A 268 9.45 -12.98 24.33
N LYS A 269 8.66 -14.02 24.59
CA LYS A 269 7.42 -13.94 25.34
C LYS A 269 7.65 -13.41 26.75
N THR A 270 8.55 -14.02 27.53
CA THR A 270 8.84 -13.56 28.90
C THR A 270 9.32 -12.10 28.93
N LYS A 271 10.22 -11.71 28.01
CA LYS A 271 10.73 -10.34 27.92
C LYS A 271 9.63 -9.34 27.59
N LEU A 272 8.84 -9.63 26.55
CA LEU A 272 7.78 -8.75 26.08
C LEU A 272 6.62 -8.64 27.08
N GLU A 273 6.21 -9.74 27.71
CA GLU A 273 5.15 -9.71 28.72
C GLU A 273 5.53 -8.85 29.93
N ASN A 274 6.78 -8.91 30.39
CA ASN A 274 7.25 -8.03 31.46
C ASN A 274 7.26 -6.56 31.04
N LEU A 275 7.68 -6.27 29.82
CA LEU A 275 7.64 -4.92 29.25
C LEU A 275 6.20 -4.39 29.14
N PHE A 276 5.25 -5.27 28.81
CA PHE A 276 3.84 -4.90 28.63
C PHE A 276 3.09 -4.68 29.94
N LYS A 277 3.52 -5.26 31.06
CA LYS A 277 2.94 -4.97 32.38
C LYS A 277 3.05 -3.49 32.74
N THR A 278 4.13 -2.85 32.33
CA THR A 278 4.43 -1.44 32.64
C THR A 278 4.04 -0.48 31.51
N ALA A 279 3.67 -0.97 30.33
CA ALA A 279 3.44 -0.13 29.16
C ALA A 279 2.01 0.44 29.13
N LYS A 280 1.89 1.74 28.86
CA LYS A 280 0.60 2.39 28.58
C LYS A 280 0.08 1.97 27.21
N SER A 281 -1.24 1.77 27.11
CA SER A 281 -1.89 1.49 25.84
C SER A 281 -1.83 2.70 24.91
N VAL A 282 -1.35 2.50 23.68
CA VAL A 282 -1.27 3.55 22.68
C VAL A 282 -2.58 3.62 21.89
N PRO A 283 -3.33 4.73 21.93
CA PRO A 283 -4.57 4.86 21.17
C PRO A 283 -4.28 4.96 19.66
N GLU A 284 -5.26 4.59 18.84
CA GLU A 284 -5.23 4.74 17.38
C GLU A 284 -4.09 4.01 16.63
N THR A 285 -3.47 3.00 17.24
CA THR A 285 -2.39 2.17 16.63
C THR A 285 -2.72 1.69 15.21
N LEU A 286 -3.98 1.33 14.94
CA LEU A 286 -4.44 0.90 13.61
C LEU A 286 -4.24 1.95 12.52
N LYS A 287 -4.42 3.23 12.85
CA LYS A 287 -4.32 4.36 11.92
C LYS A 287 -2.87 4.80 11.70
N MET A 288 -1.92 4.28 12.46
CA MET A 288 -0.51 4.65 12.36
C MET A 288 0.13 3.94 11.17
N HIS A 289 0.77 4.70 10.30
CA HIS A 289 1.48 4.18 9.11
C HIS A 289 2.99 4.43 9.17
N SER A 290 3.44 5.35 10.01
CA SER A 290 4.85 5.60 10.26
C SER A 290 5.06 5.82 11.74
N VAL A 291 6.16 5.28 12.25
CA VAL A 291 6.62 5.41 13.63
C VAL A 291 8.11 5.68 13.61
N LYS A 292 8.59 6.64 14.40
CA LYS A 292 10.01 6.95 14.58
C LYS A 292 10.30 7.12 16.08
N VAL A 293 11.32 6.43 16.55
CA VAL A 293 11.81 6.63 17.93
C VAL A 293 12.52 7.98 17.99
N VAL A 294 12.14 8.81 18.96
CA VAL A 294 12.76 10.12 19.21
C VAL A 294 13.67 10.02 20.43
N ASP A 295 13.18 9.41 21.51
CA ASP A 295 13.92 9.20 22.75
C ASP A 295 13.47 7.89 23.44
N GLU A 296 14.04 7.57 24.60
CA GLU A 296 13.78 6.34 25.36
C GLU A 296 12.29 6.11 25.65
N ASP A 297 11.59 7.19 26.00
CA ASP A 297 10.17 7.17 26.32
C ASP A 297 9.32 7.92 25.28
N GLU A 298 9.92 8.37 24.17
CA GLU A 298 9.27 9.24 23.19
C GLU A 298 9.27 8.67 21.77
N LEU A 299 8.10 8.66 21.14
CA LEU A 299 7.89 8.12 19.80
C LEU A 299 6.99 9.05 18.99
N ASP A 300 7.46 9.43 17.81
CA ASP A 300 6.70 10.18 16.82
C ASP A 300 5.95 9.20 15.90
N PHE A 301 4.66 9.43 15.68
CA PHE A 301 3.87 8.70 14.70
C PHE A 301 3.19 9.62 13.69
N ARG A 302 2.90 9.05 12.52
CA ARG A 302 2.12 9.71 11.45
C ARG A 302 1.01 8.79 10.95
N TYR A 303 -0.11 9.40 10.60
CA TYR A 303 -1.23 8.67 9.96
C TYR A 303 -0.94 8.28 8.51
N TYR A 304 -0.03 8.98 7.85
CA TYR A 304 0.45 8.61 6.51
C TYR A 304 1.95 8.89 6.48
N SER A 305 2.75 8.02 5.86
CA SER A 305 4.21 8.19 5.80
C SER A 305 4.63 9.53 5.16
N THR A 306 3.82 10.03 4.22
CA THR A 306 4.01 11.31 3.52
C THR A 306 3.44 12.53 4.26
N CYS A 307 2.76 12.35 5.39
CA CYS A 307 2.16 13.46 6.12
C CYS A 307 3.24 14.31 6.81
N SER A 308 3.14 15.63 6.71
CA SER A 308 3.99 16.56 7.47
C SER A 308 3.59 16.64 8.95
N GLN A 309 2.31 16.39 9.26
CA GLN A 309 1.81 16.38 10.63
C GLN A 309 2.25 15.09 11.33
N LYS A 310 2.98 15.27 12.43
CA LYS A 310 3.40 14.22 13.35
C LYS A 310 2.74 14.42 14.70
N LYS A 311 2.51 13.32 15.41
CA LYS A 311 2.06 13.31 16.80
C LYS A 311 3.07 12.55 17.63
N THR A 312 3.27 12.99 18.86
CA THR A 312 4.25 12.42 19.78
C THR A 312 3.53 11.63 20.86
N ILE A 313 4.05 10.45 21.18
CA ILE A 313 3.61 9.59 22.28
C ILE A 313 4.75 9.55 23.29
N THR A 314 4.42 9.85 24.54
CA THR A 314 5.33 9.72 25.68
C THR A 314 4.80 8.64 26.62
N TYR A 315 5.65 7.70 27.02
CA TYR A 315 5.29 6.57 27.89
C TYR A 315 5.28 6.94 29.37
#